data_AF-A0A7K2NTG1-F1
#
_entry.id   AF-A0A7K2NTG1-F1
#
_cell.length_a   1.000
_cell.length_b   1.000
_cell.length_c   1.000
_cell.angle_alpha   90.00
_cell.angle_beta   90.00
_cell.angle_gamma   90.00
#
_symmetry.space_group_name_H-M   'P 1'
#
loop_
_entity.id
_entity.type
_entity.pdbx_description
1 polymer ?
#
loop_
_entity_poly.entity_id
_entity_poly.type
_entity_poly.pdbx_seq_one_letter_code
_entity_poly.pdbx_strand_id
1 'polypeptide(L)'
;MFHRRRPPNRIRARIAALVTALLLPLAALTALAAPAQAAGTLTATFTSQSNGSGWTGKYVVHNNGTAASDGWTLEFDLPPGVSVSGHLYGEATVSGRHVTVENA
;
A
#
# COMPACT_ATOMS: atom_id res chain seq x y z
N MET A 1 -27.22 -58.60 -16.90
CA MET A 1 -27.03 -58.59 -15.43
C MET A 1 -25.73 -59.32 -15.13
N PHE A 2 -24.66 -58.82 -14.50
CA PHE A 2 -24.31 -57.57 -13.84
C PHE A 2 -22.80 -57.33 -14.08
N HIS A 3 -22.39 -56.06 -14.26
CA HIS A 3 -20.99 -55.63 -14.31
C HIS A 3 -20.39 -55.60 -12.88
N ARG A 4 -19.21 -56.20 -12.67
CA ARG A 4 -18.41 -55.96 -11.45
C ARG A 4 -17.26 -55.00 -11.75
N ARG A 5 -17.35 -53.82 -11.13
CA ARG A 5 -16.43 -52.69 -11.26
C ARG A 5 -15.12 -52.98 -10.52
N ARG A 6 -13.99 -52.66 -11.14
CA ARG A 6 -12.63 -52.76 -10.55
C ARG A 6 -12.51 -51.79 -9.36
N PRO A 7 -11.91 -52.19 -8.22
CA PRO A 7 -11.73 -51.30 -7.08
C PRO A 7 -10.73 -50.18 -7.41
N PRO A 8 -11.01 -48.91 -7.07
CA PRO A 8 -10.08 -47.82 -7.32
C PRO A 8 -8.87 -47.87 -6.36
N ASN A 9 -7.71 -47.55 -6.93
CA ASN A 9 -6.39 -47.66 -6.32
C ASN A 9 -6.20 -46.64 -5.17
N ARG A 10 -6.24 -47.13 -3.92
CA ARG A 10 -6.21 -46.35 -2.65
C ARG A 10 -4.99 -45.44 -2.50
N ILE A 11 -3.93 -45.68 -3.28
CA ILE A 11 -2.68 -44.91 -3.25
C ILE A 11 -2.87 -43.51 -3.86
N ARG A 12 -3.69 -43.38 -4.92
CA ARG A 12 -3.99 -42.07 -5.55
C ARG A 12 -4.78 -41.16 -4.62
N ALA A 13 -5.64 -41.73 -3.77
CA ALA A 13 -6.41 -40.99 -2.78
C ALA A 13 -5.55 -40.42 -1.65
N ARG A 14 -4.45 -41.11 -1.27
CA ARG A 14 -3.55 -40.65 -0.20
C ARG A 14 -2.65 -39.49 -0.62
N ILE A 15 -2.24 -39.44 -1.88
CA ILE A 15 -1.43 -38.33 -2.43
C ILE A 15 -2.27 -37.04 -2.53
N ALA A 16 -3.53 -37.15 -2.95
CA ALA A 16 -4.46 -36.02 -2.96
C ALA A 16 -4.72 -35.44 -1.56
N ALA A 17 -4.74 -36.29 -0.52
CA ALA A 17 -4.96 -35.87 0.87
C ALA A 17 -3.76 -35.13 1.49
N LEU A 18 -2.53 -35.39 1.02
CA LEU A 18 -1.32 -34.69 1.51
C LEU A 18 -1.20 -33.27 0.94
N VAL A 19 -1.66 -33.06 -0.30
CA VAL A 19 -1.67 -31.72 -0.93
C VAL A 19 -2.70 -30.80 -0.28
N THR A 20 -3.87 -31.32 0.14
CA THR A 20 -4.86 -30.53 0.89
C THR A 20 -4.42 -30.19 2.31
N ALA A 21 -3.63 -31.05 2.97
CA ALA A 21 -3.14 -30.78 4.33
C ALA A 21 -2.14 -29.62 4.40
N LEU A 22 -1.33 -29.40 3.36
CA LEU A 22 -0.36 -28.30 3.31
C LEU A 22 -0.99 -26.94 2.96
N LEU A 23 -2.19 -26.92 2.38
CA LEU A 23 -2.94 -25.69 2.07
C LEU A 23 -3.59 -25.06 3.31
N LEU A 24 -3.88 -25.86 4.34
CA LEU A 24 -4.50 -25.39 5.59
C LEU A 24 -3.66 -24.33 6.33
N PRO A 25 -2.35 -24.51 6.56
CA PRO A 25 -1.55 -23.48 7.23
C PRO A 25 -1.40 -22.20 6.39
N LEU A 26 -1.34 -22.30 5.06
CA LEU A 26 -1.23 -21.10 4.21
C LEU A 26 -2.52 -20.28 4.19
N ALA A 27 -3.69 -20.93 4.22
CA ALA A 27 -4.97 -20.26 4.38
C ALA A 27 -5.11 -19.59 5.76
N ALA A 28 -4.58 -20.21 6.82
CA ALA A 28 -4.58 -19.60 8.16
C ALA A 28 -3.75 -18.31 8.25
N LEU A 29 -2.64 -18.21 7.50
CA LEU A 29 -1.86 -16.96 7.41
C LEU A 29 -2.65 -15.83 6.73
N THR A 30 -3.51 -16.12 5.74
CA THR A 30 -4.36 -15.09 5.13
C THR A 30 -5.48 -14.59 6.05
N ALA A 31 -5.92 -15.42 7.01
CA ALA A 31 -6.93 -15.03 8.00
C ALA A 31 -6.36 -14.15 9.13
N LEU A 32 -5.04 -14.18 9.33
CA LEU A 32 -4.30 -13.31 10.26
C LEU A 32 -3.75 -12.05 9.58
N ALA A 33 -3.94 -11.89 8.27
CA ALA A 33 -3.68 -10.63 7.62
C ALA A 33 -4.69 -9.61 8.18
N ALA A 34 -4.23 -8.79 9.12
CA ALA A 34 -4.95 -7.57 9.49
C ALA A 34 -5.32 -6.85 8.19
N PRO A 35 -6.52 -6.24 8.09
CA PRO A 35 -6.87 -5.45 6.93
C PRO A 35 -5.72 -4.46 6.70
N ALA A 36 -5.15 -4.46 5.49
CA ALA A 36 -4.29 -3.37 5.07
C ALA A 36 -5.15 -2.11 5.20
N GLN A 37 -4.92 -1.32 6.23
CA GLN A 37 -5.55 -0.02 6.40
C GLN A 37 -5.07 0.81 5.20
N ALA A 38 -5.90 0.94 4.17
CA ALA A 38 -5.71 1.97 3.18
C ALA A 38 -5.76 3.29 3.95
N ALA A 39 -4.59 3.91 4.04
CA ALA A 39 -4.30 5.06 4.87
C ALA A 39 -5.30 6.19 4.62
N GLY A 40 -6.07 6.55 5.66
CA GLY A 40 -6.77 7.82 5.78
C GLY A 40 -7.87 8.10 4.75
N THR A 41 -8.82 8.93 5.14
CA THR A 41 -9.74 9.59 4.20
C THR A 41 -9.03 10.66 3.35
N LEU A 42 -7.72 10.84 3.55
CA LEU A 42 -6.91 11.88 2.92
C LEU A 42 -6.38 11.42 1.56
N THR A 43 -6.54 12.27 0.55
CA THR A 43 -5.92 12.11 -0.77
C THR A 43 -5.04 13.31 -1.07
N ALA A 44 -3.88 13.09 -1.68
CA ALA A 44 -2.99 14.17 -2.13
C ALA A 44 -2.89 14.19 -3.66
N THR A 45 -3.04 15.37 -4.26
CA THR A 45 -2.84 15.58 -5.70
C THR A 45 -1.65 16.49 -5.95
N PHE A 46 -0.74 16.06 -6.84
CA PHE A 46 0.48 16.81 -7.17
C PHE A 46 0.34 17.55 -8.51
N THR A 47 0.87 18.76 -8.56
CA THR A 47 1.10 19.52 -9.80
C THR A 47 2.45 20.22 -9.72
N SER A 48 3.13 20.38 -10.86
CA SER A 48 4.41 21.11 -10.95
C SER A 48 4.38 22.13 -12.06
N GLN A 49 5.01 23.28 -11.84
CA GLN A 49 5.20 24.33 -12.84
C GLN A 49 6.65 24.80 -12.86
N SER A 50 7.22 25.02 -14.04
CA SER A 50 8.55 25.63 -14.20
C SER A 50 8.42 27.13 -14.43
N ASN A 51 9.40 27.90 -13.96
CA ASN A 51 9.55 29.32 -14.27
C ASN A 51 10.84 29.61 -15.07
N GLY A 52 11.49 28.58 -15.62
CA GLY A 52 12.74 28.69 -16.37
C GLY A 52 14.01 28.75 -15.50
N SER A 53 13.92 29.17 -14.24
CA SER A 53 15.04 29.16 -13.27
C SER A 53 14.90 28.09 -12.18
N GLY A 54 13.75 27.42 -12.14
CA GLY A 54 13.41 26.40 -11.16
C GLY A 54 12.00 25.84 -11.38
N TRP A 55 11.52 25.14 -10.35
CA TRP A 55 10.21 24.49 -10.35
C TRP A 55 9.49 24.76 -9.04
N THR A 56 8.17 24.88 -9.11
CA THR A 56 7.29 24.90 -7.95
C THR A 56 6.42 23.66 -8.00
N GLY A 57 6.58 22.78 -7.01
CA GLY A 57 5.67 21.68 -6.74
C GLY A 57 4.53 22.14 -5.83
N LYS A 58 3.32 21.68 -6.10
CA LYS A 58 2.13 21.93 -5.28
C LYS A 58 1.42 20.61 -5.01
N TYR A 59 1.24 20.30 -3.73
CA TYR A 59 0.38 19.23 -3.26
C TYR A 59 -0.92 19.80 -2.71
N VAL A 60 -2.04 19.19 -3.07
CA VAL A 60 -3.37 19.48 -2.52
C VAL A 60 -3.81 18.26 -1.73
N VAL A 61 -3.86 18.39 -0.40
CA VAL A 61 -4.37 17.35 0.50
C VAL A 61 -5.86 17.59 0.72
N HIS A 62 -6.67 16.55 0.52
CA HIS A 62 -8.12 16.60 0.61
C HIS A 62 -8.64 15.49 1.51
N ASN A 63 -9.53 15.81 2.45
CA ASN A 63 -10.21 14.86 3.30
C ASN A 63 -11.56 14.45 2.68
N ASN A 64 -11.64 13.23 2.17
CA ASN A 64 -12.84 12.62 1.60
C ASN A 64 -13.76 11.99 2.66
N GLY A 65 -13.43 12.16 3.94
CA GLY A 65 -14.16 11.61 5.07
C GLY A 65 -15.29 12.53 5.53
N THR A 66 -16.12 12.01 6.44
CA THR A 66 -17.20 12.78 7.06
C THR A 66 -16.79 13.44 8.38
N ALA A 67 -15.65 13.06 8.94
CA ALA A 67 -15.05 13.65 10.14
C ALA A 67 -13.89 14.59 9.78
N ALA A 68 -13.66 15.61 10.60
CA ALA A 68 -12.48 16.46 10.47
C ALA A 68 -11.18 15.66 10.65
N SER A 69 -10.11 16.08 9.98
CA SER A 69 -8.78 15.50 10.17
C SER A 69 -8.06 16.24 11.28
N ASP A 70 -7.45 15.53 12.23
CA ASP A 70 -6.63 16.12 13.30
C ASP A 70 -5.25 16.59 12.82
N GLY A 71 -4.89 16.25 11.57
CA GLY A 71 -3.67 16.66 10.91
C GLY A 71 -3.43 15.86 9.63
N TRP A 72 -2.37 16.17 8.90
CA TRP A 72 -1.86 15.41 7.77
C TRP A 72 -0.34 15.45 7.72
N THR A 73 0.23 14.32 7.30
CA THR A 73 1.65 14.18 6.99
C THR A 73 1.76 13.73 5.53
N LEU A 74 2.57 14.44 4.76
CA LEU A 74 2.88 14.11 3.37
C LEU A 74 4.35 13.71 3.28
N GLU A 75 4.61 12.52 2.77
CA GLU A 75 5.97 12.00 2.59
C GLU A 75 6.25 11.73 1.11
N PHE A 76 7.43 12.15 0.64
CA PHE A 76 7.88 11.88 -0.73
C PHE A 76 9.40 11.93 -0.84
N ASP A 77 9.94 11.27 -1.87
CA ASP A 77 11.37 11.28 -2.16
C ASP A 77 11.69 12.22 -3.34
N LEU A 78 12.79 12.95 -3.21
CA LEU A 78 13.35 13.74 -4.28
C LEU A 78 14.25 12.88 -5.20
N PRO A 79 14.22 13.16 -6.51
CA PRO A 79 15.23 12.64 -7.42
C PRO A 79 16.64 13.09 -6.99
N PRO A 80 17.69 12.31 -7.34
CA PRO A 80 19.07 12.75 -7.12
C PRO A 80 19.33 14.14 -7.71
N GLY A 81 20.00 15.01 -6.95
CA GLY A 81 20.36 16.36 -7.40
C GLY A 81 19.23 17.40 -7.30
N VAL A 82 18.04 17.01 -6.85
CA VAL A 82 16.94 17.95 -6.56
C VAL A 82 16.95 18.29 -5.06
N SER A 83 16.73 19.57 -4.74
CA SER A 83 16.61 20.07 -3.38
C SER A 83 15.37 20.94 -3.23
N VAL A 84 14.80 20.98 -2.01
CA VAL A 84 13.76 21.94 -1.64
C VAL A 84 14.43 23.19 -1.12
N SER A 85 14.07 24.35 -1.67
CA SER A 85 14.60 25.66 -1.25
C SER A 85 13.65 26.47 -0.36
N GLY A 86 12.38 26.07 -0.27
CA GLY A 86 11.38 26.69 0.60
C GLY A 86 10.03 25.99 0.54
N HIS A 87 9.19 26.29 1.52
CA HIS A 87 7.86 25.72 1.69
C HIS A 87 6.84 26.79 2.08
N LEU A 88 5.57 26.48 1.83
CA LEU A 88 4.41 27.29 2.23
C LEU A 88 3.30 26.34 2.69
N TYR A 89 2.47 26.78 3.64
CA TYR A 89 1.28 26.06 4.13
C TYR A 89 1.50 24.71 4.83
N GLY A 90 2.75 24.41 5.21
CA GLY A 90 3.13 23.23 6.00
C GLY A 90 4.63 23.27 6.28
N GLU A 91 5.07 22.59 7.32
CA GLU A 91 6.48 22.54 7.72
C GLU A 91 7.18 21.34 7.10
N ALA A 92 8.25 21.60 6.32
CA ALA A 92 9.00 20.58 5.61
C ALA A 92 10.30 20.22 6.34
N THR A 93 10.48 18.92 6.61
CA THR A 93 11.74 18.35 7.10
C THR A 93 12.34 17.45 6.02
N VAL A 94 13.63 17.61 5.74
CA VAL A 94 14.35 16.83 4.71
C VAL A 94 15.44 15.99 5.35
N SER A 95 15.40 14.67 5.14
CA SER A 95 16.42 13.73 5.56
C SER A 95 17.01 13.04 4.33
N GLY A 96 18.20 13.49 3.92
CA GLY A 96 18.82 13.06 2.67
C GLY A 96 17.99 13.49 1.45
N ARG A 97 17.23 12.54 0.88
CA ARG A 97 16.30 12.81 -0.24
C ARG A 97 14.82 12.67 0.16
N HIS A 98 14.56 12.19 1.36
CA HIS A 98 13.20 12.01 1.86
C HIS A 98 12.69 13.31 2.46
N VAL A 99 11.50 13.73 2.05
CA VAL A 99 10.84 14.95 2.52
C VAL A 99 9.57 14.54 3.26
N THR A 100 9.42 15.06 4.46
CA THR A 100 8.20 14.95 5.27
C THR A 100 7.63 16.35 5.44
N VAL A 101 6.35 16.54 5.16
CA VAL A 101 5.64 17.81 5.32
C VAL A 101 4.44 17.61 6.21
N GLU A 102 4.28 18.45 7.23
CA GLU A 102 3.16 18.38 8.18
C GLU A 102 2.42 19.72 8.20
N ASN A 103 1.10 19.70 8.41
CA ASN A 103 0.41 20.95 8.72
C ASN A 103 0.68 21.35 10.17
N ALA A 104 1.04 22.62 10.36
CA ALA A 104 1.08 23.24 11.69
C ALA A 104 -0.32 23.31 12.32
#